data_AF-A0A9N8V6I5-F1
#
_entry.id   AF-A0A9N8V6I5-F1
#
_cell.length_a   1.000
_cell.length_b   1.000
_cell.length_c   1.000
_cell.angle_alpha   90.00
_cell.angle_beta   90.00
_cell.angle_gamma   90.00
#
_symmetry.space_group_name_H-M   'P 1'
#
loop_
_entity.id
_entity.type
_entity.pdbx_description
1 polymer ?
#
loop_
_entity_poly.entity_id
_entity_poly.type
_entity_poly.pdbx_seq_one_letter_code
_entity_poly.pdbx_strand_id
1 'polypeptide(L)'
;FDVFFKKHRIALEVQVAQHRLHHTSCYKDVKKKIRRRDRKKRTLCQDNGIFLLEVWYDEKPEIVIPERVQKIKCFVNQASQISIYNQSIISKT
;
A
#
# COMPACT_ATOMS: atom_id res chain seq x y z
N PHE A 1 7.10 -5.65 1.10
CA PHE A 1 6.64 -4.32 0.69
C PHE A 1 7.75 -3.70 -0.12
N ASP A 2 7.42 -2.99 -1.19
CA ASP A 2 8.39 -2.31 -2.05
C ASP A 2 8.83 -0.98 -1.44
N VAL A 3 7.93 -0.31 -0.71
CA VAL A 3 8.22 0.94 0.01
C VAL A 3 7.61 0.89 1.41
N PHE A 4 8.32 1.39 2.42
CA PHE A 4 7.81 1.48 3.79
C PHE A 4 8.05 2.87 4.39
N PHE A 5 6.97 3.58 4.68
CA PHE A 5 6.95 4.88 5.33
C PHE A 5 6.86 4.71 6.85
N LYS A 6 8.02 4.54 7.51
CA LYS A 6 8.12 4.30 8.97
C LYS A 6 7.30 5.30 9.81
N LYS A 7 7.42 6.60 9.51
CA LYS A 7 6.75 7.68 10.26
C LYS A 7 5.22 7.53 10.29
N HIS A 8 4.63 7.06 9.20
CA HIS A 8 3.18 6.94 9.04
C HIS A 8 2.69 5.51 9.23
N ARG A 9 3.62 4.56 9.49
CA ARG A 9 3.35 3.11 9.51
C ARG A 9 2.63 2.65 8.25
N ILE A 10 2.98 3.20 7.08
CA ILE A 10 2.38 2.85 5.79
C ILE A 10 3.36 1.98 5.01
N ALA A 11 2.92 0.79 4.61
CA ALA A 11 3.63 -0.10 3.72
C ALA A 11 2.97 -0.08 2.34
N LEU A 12 3.74 0.09 1.28
CA LEU A 12 3.29 0.02 -0.10
C LEU A 12 3.80 -1.26 -0.74
N GLU A 13 2.91 -1.99 -1.39
CA GLU A 13 3.24 -3.16 -2.18
C GLU A 13 2.68 -3.01 -3.59
N VAL A 14 3.55 -3.12 -4.58
CA VAL A 14 3.20 -3.06 -5.98
C VAL A 14 3.00 -4.48 -6.48
N GLN A 15 1.82 -4.75 -7.03
CA GLN A 15 1.46 -6.07 -7.54
C GLN A 15 1.11 -6.02 -9.02
N VAL A 16 1.68 -6.95 -9.79
CA VAL A 16 1.44 -7.08 -11.22
C VAL A 16 0.09 -7.75 -11.45
N ALA A 17 -0.78 -7.12 -12.24
CA ALA A 17 -2.12 -7.63 -12.49
C ALA A 17 -2.20 -8.81 -13.47
N GLN A 18 -1.07 -9.23 -14.07
CA GLN A 18 -0.93 -10.49 -14.81
C GLN A 18 -1.39 -11.72 -14.01
N HIS A 19 -1.41 -11.65 -12.68
CA HIS A 19 -1.99 -12.70 -11.84
C HIS A 19 -3.49 -12.97 -12.05
N ARG A 20 -4.22 -12.11 -12.78
CA ARG A 20 -5.66 -12.28 -13.04
C ARG A 20 -5.98 -13.16 -14.26
N LEU A 21 -5.10 -13.26 -15.25
CA LEU A 21 -5.49 -13.67 -16.62
C LEU A 21 -5.34 -15.16 -16.99
N HIS A 22 -4.64 -15.99 -16.21
CA HIS A 22 -4.41 -17.39 -16.61
C HIS A 22 -5.26 -18.42 -15.84
N HIS A 23 -6.14 -19.12 -16.57
CA HIS A 23 -7.07 -20.13 -16.09
C HIS A 23 -6.60 -21.58 -16.32
N THR A 24 -5.29 -21.83 -16.46
CA THR A 24 -4.76 -23.20 -16.56
C THR A 24 -4.80 -23.91 -15.20
N SER A 25 -5.01 -25.23 -15.20
CA SER A 25 -5.14 -26.04 -13.98
C SER A 25 -3.94 -25.92 -13.04
N CYS A 26 -2.71 -25.88 -13.58
CA CYS A 26 -1.47 -25.67 -12.83
C CYS A 26 -1.41 -24.31 -12.11
N TYR A 27 -2.13 -23.30 -12.60
CA TYR A 27 -2.13 -21.96 -12.03
C TYR A 27 -3.08 -21.82 -10.83
N LYS A 28 -4.07 -22.71 -10.69
CA LYS A 28 -5.04 -22.68 -9.58
C LYS A 28 -4.37 -22.86 -8.23
N ASP A 29 -3.39 -23.77 -8.13
CA ASP A 29 -2.70 -24.04 -6.87
C ASP A 29 -1.64 -22.97 -6.55
N VAL A 30 -1.00 -22.40 -7.57
CA VAL A 30 -0.14 -21.22 -7.42
C VAL A 30 -0.95 -20.04 -6.87
N LYS A 31 -2.14 -19.77 -7.44
CA LYS A 31 -3.05 -18.70 -6.98
C LYS A 31 -3.52 -18.90 -5.54
N LYS A 32 -3.81 -20.14 -5.12
CA LYS A 32 -4.16 -20.46 -3.72
C LYS A 32 -2.97 -20.19 -2.78
N LYS A 33 -1.75 -20.58 -3.17
CA LYS A 33 -0.53 -20.32 -2.39
C LYS A 33 -0.26 -18.82 -2.22
N ILE A 34 -0.40 -18.04 -3.30
CA ILE A 34 -0.24 -16.58 -3.29
C ILE A 34 -1.28 -15.93 -2.39
N ARG A 35 -2.57 -16.25 -2.57
CA ARG A 35 -3.64 -15.73 -1.70
C ARG A 35 -3.40 -16.03 -0.22
N ARG A 36 -2.93 -17.23 0.13
CA ARG A 36 -2.59 -17.57 1.52
C ARG A 36 -1.45 -16.71 2.04
N ARG A 37 -0.43 -16.45 1.22
CA ARG A 37 0.73 -15.62 1.56
C ARG A 37 0.33 -14.16 1.77
N ASP A 38 -0.49 -13.60 0.88
CA ASP A 38 -0.99 -12.22 0.97
C ASP A 38 -1.91 -12.03 2.17
N ARG A 39 -2.76 -13.01 2.46
CA ARG A 39 -3.61 -12.99 3.67
C ARG A 39 -2.77 -12.94 4.94
N LYS A 40 -1.76 -13.80 5.07
CA LYS A 40 -0.84 -13.77 6.22
C LYS A 40 -0.14 -12.43 6.36
N LYS A 41 0.30 -11.84 5.23
CA LYS A 41 0.97 -10.53 5.21
C LYS A 41 0.03 -9.41 5.70
N ARG A 42 -1.21 -9.38 5.23
CA ARG A 42 -2.22 -8.40 5.67
C ARG A 42 -2.51 -8.53 7.17
N THR A 43 -2.70 -9.76 7.66
CA THR A 43 -2.90 -10.01 9.10
C THR A 43 -1.71 -9.50 9.91
N LEU A 44 -0.48 -9.83 9.48
CA LEU A 44 0.71 -9.33 10.17
C LEU A 44 0.81 -7.80 10.17
N CYS A 45 0.43 -7.14 9.07
CA CYS A 45 0.37 -5.68 9.03
C CYS A 45 -0.65 -5.13 10.02
N GLN A 46 -1.86 -5.69 10.05
CA GLN A 46 -2.93 -5.26 10.95
C GLN A 46 -2.53 -5.44 12.41
N ASP A 47 -1.98 -6.59 12.78
CA ASP A 47 -1.52 -6.89 14.14
C ASP A 47 -0.42 -5.92 14.57
N ASN A 48 0.42 -5.50 13.63
CA ASN A 48 1.47 -4.50 13.85
C ASN A 48 1.02 -3.06 13.59
N GLY A 49 -0.26 -2.76 13.43
CA GLY A 49 -0.77 -1.40 13.18
C GLY A 49 -0.12 -0.71 11.97
N ILE A 50 0.20 -1.48 10.93
CA ILE A 50 0.78 -1.01 9.66
C ILE A 50 -0.34 -0.97 8.62
N PHE A 51 -0.52 0.19 7.98
CA PHE A 51 -1.43 0.34 6.85
C PHE A 51 -0.77 -0.18 5.58
N LEU A 52 -1.25 -1.32 5.08
CA LEU A 52 -0.80 -1.89 3.82
C LEU A 52 -1.62 -1.33 2.64
N LEU A 53 -0.95 -0.67 1.71
CA LEU A 53 -1.49 -0.20 0.44
C LEU A 53 -0.99 -1.08 -0.70
N GLU A 54 -1.92 -1.70 -1.43
CA GLU A 54 -1.60 -2.53 -2.59
C GLU A 54 -1.88 -1.76 -3.87
N VAL A 55 -0.83 -1.51 -4.65
CA VAL A 55 -0.90 -0.83 -5.95
C VAL A 55 -0.86 -1.86 -7.06
N TRP A 56 -2.01 -2.11 -7.65
CA TRP A 56 -2.15 -2.93 -8.84
C TRP A 56 -1.97 -2.08 -10.10
N TYR A 57 -1.20 -2.59 -11.06
CA TYR A 57 -1.05 -1.99 -12.38
C TYR A 57 -1.20 -3.05 -13.48
N ASP A 58 -1.95 -2.68 -14.54
CA ASP A 58 -2.11 -3.44 -15.79
C ASP A 58 -1.27 -2.83 -16.93
N GLU A 59 -0.77 -1.60 -16.74
CA GLU A 59 -0.07 -0.78 -17.74
C GLU A 59 1.44 -0.69 -17.47
N LYS A 60 2.15 0.27 -18.08
CA LYS A 60 3.59 0.46 -17.87
C LYS A 60 3.89 0.83 -16.39
N PRO A 61 4.59 -0.04 -15.62
CA PRO A 61 4.87 0.20 -14.20
C PRO A 61 5.66 1.48 -13.96
N GLU A 62 6.52 1.81 -14.90
CA GLU A 62 7.40 2.99 -14.90
C GLU A 62 6.62 4.31 -14.79
N ILE A 63 5.34 4.31 -15.19
CA ILE A 63 4.48 5.50 -15.14
C ILE A 63 3.51 5.40 -13.94
N VAL A 64 2.84 4.25 -13.80
CA VAL A 64 1.77 4.10 -12.79
C VAL A 64 2.32 4.10 -11.36
N ILE A 65 3.50 3.51 -11.13
CA ILE A 65 4.08 3.42 -9.79
C ILE A 65 4.50 4.79 -9.27
N PRO A 66 5.30 5.60 -9.99
CA PRO A 66 5.67 6.93 -9.53
C PRO A 66 4.47 7.84 -9.26
N GLU A 67 3.46 7.85 -10.13
CA GLU A 67 2.26 8.69 -9.94
C GLU A 67 1.49 8.33 -8.66
N ARG A 68 1.29 7.03 -8.40
CA ARG A 68 0.57 6.60 -7.19
C ARG A 68 1.39 6.86 -5.93
N VAL A 69 2.69 6.63 -5.96
CA VAL A 69 3.59 6.99 -4.85
C VAL A 69 3.55 8.49 -4.58
N GLN A 70 3.54 9.33 -5.62
CA GLN A 70 3.47 10.79 -5.48
C GLN A 70 2.14 11.22 -4.88
N LYS A 71 1.00 10.67 -5.32
CA LYS A 71 -0.32 10.95 -4.73
C LYS A 71 -0.36 10.59 -3.24
N ILE A 72 0.19 9.44 -2.85
CA ILE A 72 0.28 9.03 -1.45
C ILE A 72 1.16 10.00 -0.65
N LYS A 73 2.33 10.38 -1.17
CA LYS A 73 3.20 11.38 -0.54
C LYS A 73 2.48 12.71 -0.33
N CYS A 74 1.75 13.20 -1.34
CA CYS A 74 0.96 14.43 -1.25
C CYS A 74 -0.12 14.34 -0.17
N PHE A 75 -0.88 13.24 -0.14
CA PHE A 75 -1.92 13.00 0.87
C PHE A 75 -1.34 12.99 2.29
N VAL A 76 -0.23 12.28 2.48
CA VAL A 76 0.49 12.19 3.77
C VAL A 76 1.01 13.56 4.21
N ASN A 77 1.55 14.35 3.28
CA ASN A 77 2.03 15.71 3.58
C ASN A 77 0.87 16.65 3.98
N GLN A 78 -0.27 16.57 3.29
CA GLN A 78 -1.46 17.36 3.62
C GLN A 78 -2.01 16.98 5.01
N ALA A 79 -2.15 15.69 5.30
CA ALA A 79 -2.58 15.22 6.61
C ALA A 79 -1.63 15.68 7.74
N SER A 80 -0.32 15.70 7.46
CA SER A 80 0.69 16.19 8.41
C SER A 80 0.58 17.69 8.66
N GLN A 81 0.31 18.50 7.62
CA GLN A 81 0.13 19.95 7.78
C GLN A 81 -1.13 20.29 8.58
N ILE A 82 -2.24 19.59 8.33
CA ILE A 82 -3.48 19.75 9.10
C ILE A 82 -3.25 19.40 10.57
N SER A 83 -2.53 18.31 10.86
CA SER A 83 -2.18 17.91 12.22
C SER A 83 -1.37 18.98 12.97
N ILE A 84 -0.40 19.62 12.30
CA ILE A 84 0.42 20.69 12.91
C ILE A 84 -0.44 21.93 13.18
N TYR A 85 -1.30 22.31 12.24
CA TYR A 85 -2.19 23.46 12.38
C TYR A 85 -3.16 23.29 13.57
N ASN A 86 -3.78 22.12 13.70
CA ASN A 86 -4.70 21.82 14.79
C ASN A 86 -3.99 21.83 16.16
N GLN A 87 -2.76 21.33 16.24
CA GLN A 87 -1.97 21.35 17.48
C GLN A 87 -1.57 22.78 17.88
N SER A 88 -1.26 23.65 16.91
CA SER A 88 -1.00 25.08 17.13
C SER A 88 -2.23 25.83 17.66
N ILE A 89 -3.44 25.43 17.28
CA ILE A 89 -4.68 26.07 17.77
C ILE A 89 -4.91 25.67 19.23
N ILE A 90 -4.82 24.37 19.54
CA ILE A 90 -5.03 23.85 20.90
C ILE A 90 -4.01 24.43 21.88
N SER A 91 -2.73 24.59 21.50
CA SER A 91 -1.71 25.18 22.38
C SER A 91 -1.83 26.69 22.62
N LYS A 92 -2.71 27.37 21.87
CA LYS A 92 -2.98 28.82 21.99
C LYS A 92 -4.26 29.11 22.76
N THR A 93 -4.96 28.08 23.22
CA THR A 93 -6.19 28.17 24.03
C THR A 93 -5.88 27.73 25.45
#